data_AF-K1SKV1-F1
#
_entry.id   AF-K1SKV1-F1
#
_cell.length_a   1.000
_cell.length_b   1.000
_cell.length_c   1.000
_cell.angle_alpha   90.00
_cell.angle_beta   90.00
_cell.angle_gamma   90.00
#
_symmetry.space_group_name_H-M   'P 1'
#
loop_
_entity.id
_entity.type
_entity.pdbx_description
1 polymer ?
#
loop_
_entity_poly.entity_id
_entity_poly.type
_entity_poly.pdbx_seq_one_letter_code
_entity_poly.pdbx_strand_id
1 'polypeptide(L)'
;FETFAKEKALFPFGYGLSYTNFDIELLDFKADKEKITAKVQVTNIGKYAGKEVVELFARAPQGKLTKPLMSLVSFAKTTELAPGESQKIDLEVPAYNFASFDDTGITGHKYAYILEKGEYKFFLGENVREAQEIGSFEYSEDTVLEELEAICAPKEYIDRIIAHKINGSYIPKKVTVKPVKSLIFVKE
;
A
#
# COMPACT_ATOMS: atom_id res chain seq x y z
N PHE A 1 -8.67 -6.63 6.84
CA PHE A 1 -9.51 -7.68 6.22
C PHE A 1 -8.72 -8.49 5.21
N GLU A 2 -8.27 -7.88 4.11
CA GLU A 2 -7.58 -8.60 3.01
C GLU A 2 -6.39 -9.47 3.44
N THR A 3 -5.69 -9.13 4.53
CA THR A 3 -4.56 -9.92 5.03
C THR A 3 -4.97 -11.16 5.86
N PHE A 4 -6.09 -11.13 6.58
CA PHE A 4 -6.38 -12.13 7.64
C PHE A 4 -7.80 -12.71 7.64
N ALA A 5 -8.77 -12.00 7.07
CA ALA A 5 -10.20 -12.33 7.19
C ALA A 5 -10.96 -11.67 6.04
N LYS A 6 -10.68 -12.10 4.80
CA LYS A 6 -11.26 -11.51 3.58
C LYS A 6 -12.79 -11.69 3.56
N GLU A 7 -13.26 -12.84 3.99
CA GLU A 7 -14.67 -13.23 4.08
C GLU A 7 -15.51 -12.36 5.02
N LYS A 8 -14.89 -11.62 5.96
CA LYS A 8 -15.61 -10.78 6.91
C LYS A 8 -16.00 -9.39 6.39
N ALA A 9 -15.49 -8.98 5.23
CA ALA A 9 -15.85 -7.71 4.62
C ALA A 9 -16.88 -7.95 3.51
N LEU A 10 -18.10 -7.42 3.71
CA LEU A 10 -19.20 -7.52 2.76
C LEU A 10 -18.91 -6.71 1.48
N PHE A 11 -18.45 -5.48 1.64
CA PHE A 11 -17.96 -4.62 0.55
C PHE A 11 -16.49 -4.27 0.81
N PRO A 12 -15.59 -4.46 -0.19
CA PRO A 12 -14.18 -4.15 -0.02
C PRO A 12 -13.91 -2.64 0.05
N PHE A 13 -12.72 -2.30 0.54
CA PHE A 13 -12.21 -0.94 0.44
C PHE A 13 -12.11 -0.52 -1.04
N GLY A 14 -12.56 0.70 -1.36
CA GLY A 14 -12.62 1.22 -2.73
C GLY A 14 -13.91 0.91 -3.48
N TYR A 15 -14.75 0.00 -2.96
CA TYR A 15 -15.96 -0.42 -3.66
C TYR A 15 -16.98 0.72 -3.82
N GLY A 16 -17.44 0.94 -5.05
CA GLY A 16 -18.51 1.84 -5.39
C GLY A 16 -19.20 1.39 -6.68
N LEU A 17 -20.50 1.60 -6.76
CA LEU A 17 -21.27 1.35 -7.98
C LEU A 17 -21.48 2.66 -8.75
N SER A 18 -21.65 2.53 -10.06
CA SER A 18 -22.04 3.61 -10.95
C SER A 18 -23.29 3.22 -11.76
N TYR A 19 -23.98 4.21 -12.30
CA TYR A 19 -25.05 3.99 -13.28
C TYR A 19 -24.53 3.67 -14.68
N THR A 20 -23.22 3.85 -14.90
CA THR A 20 -22.52 3.48 -16.14
C THR A 20 -21.37 2.52 -15.82
N ASN A 21 -20.76 1.95 -16.85
CA ASN A 21 -19.63 1.04 -16.73
C ASN A 21 -18.39 1.70 -17.33
N PHE A 22 -17.22 1.41 -16.75
CA PHE A 22 -15.94 1.90 -17.23
C PHE A 22 -15.02 0.74 -17.59
N ASP A 23 -14.18 0.97 -18.58
CA ASP A 23 -13.03 0.12 -18.90
C ASP A 23 -11.76 0.83 -18.43
N ILE A 24 -10.89 0.12 -17.73
CA ILE A 24 -9.64 0.63 -17.18
C ILE A 24 -8.48 -0.14 -17.82
N GLU A 25 -7.74 0.55 -18.70
CA GLU A 25 -6.64 -0.01 -19.47
C GLU A 25 -5.29 0.56 -19.00
N LEU A 26 -4.34 -0.31 -18.66
CA LEU A 26 -2.96 0.09 -18.39
C LEU A 26 -2.25 0.38 -19.72
N LEU A 27 -1.77 1.61 -19.90
CA LEU A 27 -1.03 2.02 -21.10
C LEU A 27 0.48 1.89 -20.94
N ASP A 28 1.01 2.23 -19.76
CA ASP A 28 2.44 2.19 -19.46
C ASP A 28 2.64 1.99 -17.95
N PHE A 29 3.67 1.24 -17.58
CA PHE A 29 4.06 1.03 -16.20
C PHE A 29 5.58 1.06 -16.09
N LYS A 30 6.08 1.89 -15.17
CA LYS A 30 7.50 1.96 -14.84
C LYS A 30 7.67 1.94 -13.34
N ALA A 31 8.59 1.12 -12.88
CA ALA A 31 8.96 1.02 -11.49
C ALA A 31 10.47 1.02 -11.36
N ASP A 32 10.97 1.86 -10.47
CA ASP A 32 12.38 1.92 -10.09
C ASP A 32 12.52 2.10 -8.57
N LYS A 33 13.75 2.39 -8.12
CA LYS A 33 14.09 2.53 -6.70
C LYS A 33 13.53 3.80 -6.05
N GLU A 34 13.18 4.81 -6.84
CA GLU A 34 12.75 6.11 -6.33
C GLU A 34 11.24 6.26 -6.40
N LYS A 35 10.63 5.79 -7.48
CA LYS A 35 9.19 5.92 -7.69
C LYS A 35 8.60 4.90 -8.65
N ILE A 36 7.27 4.88 -8.64
CA ILE A 36 6.44 4.10 -9.53
C ILE A 36 5.57 5.06 -10.33
N THR A 37 5.41 4.79 -11.62
CA THR A 37 4.48 5.52 -12.49
C THR A 37 3.61 4.54 -13.24
N ALA A 38 2.31 4.81 -13.29
CA ALA A 38 1.34 4.06 -14.08
C ALA A 38 0.51 5.04 -14.91
N LYS A 39 0.47 4.83 -16.23
CA LYS A 39 -0.40 5.56 -17.14
C LYS A 39 -1.60 4.70 -17.47
N VAL A 40 -2.78 5.25 -17.26
CA VAL A 40 -4.03 4.50 -17.32
C VAL A 40 -4.99 5.25 -18.23
N GLN A 41 -5.68 4.52 -19.11
CA GLN A 41 -6.81 5.05 -19.86
C GLN A 41 -8.09 4.53 -19.24
N VAL A 42 -8.98 5.45 -18.90
CA VAL A 42 -10.33 5.12 -18.44
C VAL A 42 -11.31 5.50 -19.52
N THR A 43 -12.16 4.57 -19.95
CA THR A 43 -13.18 4.80 -20.97
C THR A 43 -14.56 4.52 -20.40
N ASN A 44 -15.50 5.45 -20.55
CA ASN A 44 -16.89 5.17 -20.23
C ASN A 44 -17.52 4.31 -21.33
N ILE A 45 -17.76 3.04 -21.04
CA ILE A 45 -18.31 2.06 -21.99
C ILE A 45 -19.83 1.86 -21.85
N GLY A 46 -20.47 2.58 -20.92
CA GLY A 46 -21.92 2.48 -20.69
C GLY A 46 -22.73 3.57 -21.42
N LYS A 47 -23.94 3.83 -20.91
CA LYS A 47 -24.95 4.68 -21.58
C LYS A 47 -25.18 6.03 -20.90
N TYR A 48 -24.65 6.22 -19.70
CA TYR A 48 -24.84 7.44 -18.92
C TYR A 48 -23.50 8.12 -18.68
N ALA A 49 -23.50 9.45 -18.54
CA ALA A 49 -22.31 10.15 -18.09
C ALA A 49 -21.95 9.76 -16.65
N GLY A 50 -20.66 9.75 -16.32
CA GLY A 50 -20.21 9.39 -14.98
C GLY A 50 -18.73 9.68 -14.75
N LYS A 51 -18.25 9.35 -13.54
CA LYS A 51 -16.84 9.44 -13.15
C LYS A 51 -16.40 8.11 -12.56
N GLU A 52 -15.14 7.77 -12.76
CA GLU A 52 -14.53 6.58 -12.20
C GLU A 52 -13.30 6.93 -11.35
N VAL A 53 -13.01 6.13 -10.33
CA VAL A 53 -11.79 6.21 -9.52
C VAL A 53 -10.89 5.04 -9.89
N VAL A 54 -9.66 5.34 -10.29
CA VAL A 54 -8.61 4.34 -10.49
C VAL A 54 -7.77 4.28 -9.22
N GLU A 55 -7.63 3.09 -8.65
CA GLU A 55 -6.88 2.84 -7.42
C GLU A 55 -5.62 2.01 -7.70
N LEU A 56 -4.46 2.47 -7.22
CA LEU A 56 -3.18 1.78 -7.30
C LEU A 56 -2.74 1.32 -5.91
N PHE A 57 -2.47 0.03 -5.80
CA PHE A 57 -2.07 -0.64 -4.58
C PHE A 57 -0.66 -1.21 -4.69
N ALA A 58 0.06 -1.23 -3.57
CA ALA A 58 1.33 -1.94 -3.42
C ALA A 58 1.18 -3.13 -2.48
N ARG A 59 1.86 -4.22 -2.83
CA ARG A 59 2.13 -5.37 -1.98
C ARG A 59 3.63 -5.47 -1.77
N ALA A 60 4.07 -5.05 -0.59
CA ALA A 60 5.45 -5.18 -0.17
C ALA A 60 5.78 -6.62 0.26
N PRO A 61 7.05 -7.05 0.15
CA PRO A 61 7.47 -8.36 0.61
C PRO A 61 7.31 -8.47 2.12
N GLN A 62 6.87 -9.63 2.59
CA GLN A 62 6.97 -9.92 4.02
C GLN A 62 8.44 -10.09 4.37
N GLY A 63 8.95 -9.21 5.23
CA GLY A 63 10.31 -9.25 5.74
C GLY A 63 10.29 -9.56 7.22
N LYS A 64 11.20 -8.93 7.96
CA LYS A 64 11.19 -8.91 9.42
C LYS A 64 10.07 -8.02 9.94
N LEU A 65 9.71 -6.95 9.23
CA LEU A 65 8.52 -6.15 9.52
C LEU A 65 7.29 -6.78 8.87
N THR A 66 6.23 -6.88 9.67
CA THR A 66 4.91 -7.28 9.19
C THR A 66 4.33 -6.21 8.28
N LYS A 67 3.78 -6.61 7.14
CA LYS A 67 3.15 -5.68 6.18
C LYS A 67 1.73 -6.13 5.84
N PRO A 68 0.81 -5.21 5.52
CA PRO A 68 -0.48 -5.60 4.97
C PRO A 68 -0.30 -6.28 3.61
N LEU A 69 -1.28 -7.10 3.22
CA LEU A 69 -1.29 -7.78 1.92
C LEU A 69 -1.36 -6.78 0.74
N MET A 70 -2.07 -5.67 0.94
CA MET A 70 -2.30 -4.60 -0.03
C MET A 70 -2.37 -3.28 0.74
N SER A 71 -1.67 -2.25 0.25
CA SER A 71 -1.77 -0.86 0.71
C SER A 71 -2.14 0.03 -0.47
N LEU A 72 -3.12 0.91 -0.33
CA LEU A 72 -3.38 1.95 -1.33
C LEU A 72 -2.20 2.93 -1.34
N VAL A 73 -1.63 3.20 -2.51
CA VAL A 73 -0.45 4.07 -2.67
C VAL A 73 -0.70 5.27 -3.58
N SER A 74 -1.71 5.19 -4.46
CA SER A 74 -2.20 6.30 -5.27
C SER A 74 -3.64 6.05 -5.69
N PHE A 75 -4.35 7.12 -6.03
CA PHE A 75 -5.63 7.04 -6.70
C PHE A 75 -5.89 8.35 -7.45
N ALA A 76 -6.72 8.30 -8.48
CA ALA A 76 -7.21 9.48 -9.15
C ALA A 76 -8.63 9.26 -9.65
N LYS A 77 -9.40 10.35 -9.71
CA LYS A 77 -10.76 10.34 -10.22
C LYS A 77 -10.81 11.02 -11.58
N THR A 78 -11.53 10.45 -12.53
CA THR A 78 -11.75 11.07 -13.83
C THR A 78 -12.54 12.37 -13.69
N THR A 79 -12.48 13.21 -14.72
CA THR A 79 -13.55 14.16 -15.03
C THR A 79 -14.84 13.39 -15.34
N GLU A 80 -15.94 14.11 -15.52
CA GLU A 80 -17.14 13.47 -16.04
C GLU A 80 -16.88 13.05 -17.49
N LEU A 81 -17.14 11.78 -17.79
CA LEU A 81 -16.98 11.20 -19.11
C LEU A 81 -18.36 10.90 -19.68
N ALA A 82 -18.65 11.43 -20.87
CA ALA A 82 -19.81 11.01 -21.66
C ALA A 82 -19.65 9.55 -22.14
N PRO A 83 -20.73 8.87 -22.57
CA PRO A 83 -20.62 7.56 -23.22
C PRO A 83 -19.62 7.55 -24.38
N GLY A 84 -18.65 6.64 -24.33
CA GLY A 84 -17.57 6.49 -25.31
C GLY A 84 -16.39 7.45 -25.12
N GLU A 85 -16.43 8.36 -24.14
CA GLU A 85 -15.33 9.25 -23.84
C GLU A 85 -14.26 8.58 -22.97
N SER A 86 -13.00 8.94 -23.21
CA SER A 86 -11.85 8.43 -22.46
C SER A 86 -11.03 9.55 -21.86
N GLN A 87 -10.45 9.29 -20.69
CA GLN A 87 -9.44 10.14 -20.08
C GLN A 87 -8.18 9.33 -19.75
N LYS A 88 -7.01 9.93 -20.00
CA LYS A 88 -5.73 9.42 -19.51
C LYS A 88 -5.43 9.97 -18.12
N ILE A 89 -5.00 9.10 -17.23
CA ILE A 89 -4.61 9.37 -15.85
C ILE A 89 -3.17 8.92 -15.68
N ASP A 90 -2.34 9.81 -15.13
CA ASP A 90 -0.98 9.49 -14.71
C ASP A 90 -0.96 9.38 -13.17
N LEU A 91 -0.63 8.21 -12.65
CA LEU A 91 -0.41 7.97 -11.23
C LEU A 91 1.10 7.92 -10.96
N GLU A 92 1.56 8.71 -9.99
CA GLU A 92 2.94 8.69 -9.52
C GLU A 92 2.98 8.39 -8.02
N VAL A 93 3.89 7.51 -7.62
CA VAL A 93 4.06 7.05 -6.24
C VAL A 93 5.54 7.09 -5.86
N PRO A 94 5.96 8.02 -4.99
CA PRO A 94 7.28 7.97 -4.38
C PRO A 94 7.46 6.70 -3.55
N ALA A 95 8.68 6.15 -3.52
CA ALA A 95 8.98 4.91 -2.78
C ALA A 95 8.63 4.98 -1.29
N TYR A 96 8.70 6.19 -0.72
CA TYR A 96 8.28 6.48 0.65
C TYR A 96 6.84 6.06 0.97
N ASN A 97 5.91 6.17 0.01
CA ASN A 97 4.49 5.88 0.23
C ASN A 97 4.19 4.40 0.52
N PHE A 98 5.13 3.50 0.23
CA PHE A 98 5.02 2.08 0.55
C PHE A 98 6.16 1.56 1.44
N ALA A 99 6.90 2.47 2.08
CA ALA A 99 7.88 2.13 3.10
C ALA A 99 7.21 1.68 4.41
N SER A 100 7.97 0.96 5.23
CA SER A 100 7.56 0.55 6.58
C SER A 100 8.42 1.25 7.61
N PHE A 101 7.83 1.65 8.74
CA PHE A 101 8.59 2.23 9.84
C PHE A 101 9.07 1.14 10.81
N ASP A 102 10.37 1.08 11.09
CA ASP A 102 10.93 0.15 12.08
C ASP A 102 11.04 0.80 13.46
N ASP A 103 10.00 0.66 14.28
CA ASP A 103 10.00 1.12 15.66
C ASP A 103 10.81 0.23 16.63
N THR A 104 11.12 -1.00 16.22
CA THR A 104 11.79 -2.01 17.06
C THR A 104 13.28 -2.13 16.84
N GLY A 105 13.78 -1.75 15.66
CA GLY A 105 15.13 -2.00 15.19
C GLY A 105 15.35 -3.43 14.70
N ILE A 106 14.28 -4.20 14.42
CA ILE A 106 14.41 -5.60 13.98
C ILE A 106 15.10 -5.71 12.61
N THR A 107 14.99 -4.67 11.78
CA THR A 107 15.68 -4.58 10.50
C THR A 107 17.17 -4.32 10.69
N GLY A 108 17.56 -3.71 11.80
CA GLY A 108 18.89 -3.14 12.04
C GLY A 108 18.87 -1.60 12.04
N HIS A 109 17.77 -0.98 11.60
CA HIS A 109 17.61 0.47 11.45
C HIS A 109 16.46 0.97 12.31
N LYS A 110 16.74 1.19 13.60
CA LYS A 110 15.70 1.62 14.55
C LYS A 110 15.29 3.07 14.28
N TYR A 111 13.97 3.31 14.29
CA TYR A 111 13.33 4.60 14.02
C TYR A 111 13.57 5.11 12.60
N ALA A 112 13.50 4.22 11.61
CA ALA A 112 13.67 4.58 10.22
C ALA A 112 12.49 4.12 9.36
N TYR A 113 12.19 4.88 8.31
CA TYR A 113 11.40 4.40 7.18
C TYR A 113 12.29 3.59 6.26
N ILE A 114 11.94 2.32 6.05
CA ILE A 114 12.75 1.35 5.34
C ILE A 114 11.90 0.56 4.34
N LEU A 115 12.54 0.23 3.22
CA LEU A 115 12.09 -0.77 2.25
C LEU A 115 12.93 -2.02 2.47
N GLU A 116 12.35 -3.05 3.07
CA GLU A 116 13.03 -4.35 3.20
C GLU A 116 13.19 -4.99 1.82
N LYS A 117 14.29 -5.73 1.64
CA LYS A 117 14.62 -6.43 0.40
C LYS A 117 13.50 -7.39 -0.04
N GLY A 118 13.44 -7.61 -1.33
CA GLY A 118 12.50 -8.50 -1.98
C GLY A 118 11.62 -7.80 -3.01
N GLU A 119 10.64 -8.55 -3.50
CA GLU A 119 9.76 -8.13 -4.59
C GLU A 119 8.57 -7.31 -4.06
N TYR A 120 8.43 -6.10 -4.58
CA TYR A 120 7.27 -5.23 -4.40
C TYR A 120 6.39 -5.35 -5.66
N LYS A 121 5.14 -5.76 -5.47
CA LYS A 121 4.16 -5.93 -6.55
C LYS A 121 3.15 -4.79 -6.53
N PHE A 122 2.71 -4.35 -7.70
CA PHE A 122 1.76 -3.25 -7.86
C PHE A 122 0.50 -3.73 -8.55
N PHE A 123 -0.65 -3.25 -8.09
CA PHE A 123 -1.95 -3.68 -8.57
C PHE A 123 -2.84 -2.48 -8.87
N LEU A 124 -3.56 -2.52 -9.98
CA LEU A 124 -4.44 -1.45 -10.44
C LEU A 124 -5.86 -1.98 -10.60
N GLY A 125 -6.85 -1.21 -10.15
CA GLY A 125 -8.25 -1.50 -10.44
C GLY A 125 -9.21 -0.55 -9.75
N GLU A 126 -10.47 -0.98 -9.66
CA GLU A 126 -11.59 -0.20 -9.10
C GLU A 126 -11.64 -0.27 -7.57
N ASN A 127 -11.16 -1.37 -6.99
CA ASN A 127 -11.14 -1.59 -5.55
C ASN A 127 -10.07 -2.62 -5.16
N VAL A 128 -9.81 -2.77 -3.86
CA VAL A 128 -8.72 -3.63 -3.36
C VAL A 128 -8.85 -5.13 -3.72
N ARG A 129 -10.06 -5.60 -4.08
CA ARG A 129 -10.31 -7.01 -4.46
C ARG A 129 -10.35 -7.25 -5.96
N GLU A 130 -10.58 -6.21 -6.74
CA GLU A 130 -10.70 -6.27 -8.20
C GLU A 130 -9.48 -5.64 -8.90
N ALA A 131 -8.46 -5.25 -8.13
CA ALA A 131 -7.18 -4.81 -8.67
C ALA A 131 -6.35 -5.99 -9.23
N GLN A 132 -5.79 -5.80 -10.42
CA GLN A 132 -4.93 -6.76 -11.13
C GLN A 132 -3.46 -6.37 -11.03
N GLU A 133 -2.56 -7.35 -11.00
CA GLU A 133 -1.11 -7.09 -10.97
C GLU A 133 -0.65 -6.43 -12.28
N ILE A 134 -0.04 -5.25 -12.18
CA ILE A 134 0.44 -4.46 -13.34
C ILE A 134 1.96 -4.50 -13.50
N GLY A 135 2.67 -5.00 -12.49
CA GLY A 135 4.12 -5.15 -12.52
C GLY A 135 4.73 -5.25 -11.13
N SER A 136 6.05 -5.42 -11.08
CA SER A 136 6.80 -5.50 -9.84
C SER A 136 8.18 -4.87 -9.98
N PHE A 137 8.81 -4.61 -8.83
CA PHE A 137 10.18 -4.16 -8.71
C PHE A 137 10.86 -4.84 -7.52
N GLU A 138 12.13 -5.21 -7.67
CA GLU A 138 12.88 -5.93 -6.64
C GLU A 138 14.00 -5.07 -6.03
N TYR A 139 14.01 -4.99 -4.70
CA TYR A 139 15.13 -4.45 -3.94
C TYR A 139 16.05 -5.61 -3.53
N SER A 140 17.30 -5.59 -3.98
CA SER A 140 18.30 -6.63 -3.64
C SER A 140 18.73 -6.60 -2.17
N GLU A 141 18.60 -5.44 -1.52
CA GLU A 141 18.99 -5.19 -0.14
C GLU A 141 18.02 -4.22 0.52
N ASP A 142 18.06 -4.18 1.87
CA ASP A 142 17.23 -3.26 2.64
C ASP A 142 17.66 -1.82 2.34
N THR A 143 16.71 -0.94 2.01
CA THR A 143 16.97 0.46 1.66
C THR A 143 16.34 1.37 2.70
N VAL A 144 17.17 2.12 3.42
CA VAL A 144 16.72 3.15 4.36
C VAL A 144 16.39 4.43 3.59
N LEU A 145 15.17 4.92 3.74
CA LEU A 145 14.72 6.14 3.06
C LEU A 145 14.89 7.37 3.96
N GLU A 146 14.62 7.21 5.25
CA GLU A 146 14.65 8.31 6.22
C GLU A 146 14.93 7.76 7.62
N GLU A 147 15.94 8.32 8.29
CA GLU A 147 16.21 8.05 9.71
C GLU A 147 15.59 9.15 10.58
N LEU A 148 14.91 8.74 11.64
CA LEU A 148 14.17 9.60 12.56
C LEU A 148 14.53 9.28 14.01
N GLU A 149 13.82 9.93 14.92
CA GLU A 149 13.92 9.68 16.35
C GLU A 149 12.58 9.27 16.94
N ALA A 150 12.61 8.64 18.11
CA ALA A 150 11.41 8.21 18.81
C ALA A 150 10.67 9.39 19.43
N ILE A 151 9.53 9.77 18.84
CA ILE A 151 8.59 10.73 19.40
C ILE A 151 7.27 10.00 19.70
N CYS A 152 6.69 10.27 20.88
CA CYS A 152 5.42 9.66 21.33
C CYS A 152 5.42 8.12 21.41
N ALA A 153 6.58 7.50 21.67
CA ALA A 153 6.64 6.07 21.87
C ALA A 153 5.83 5.62 23.11
N PRO A 154 5.20 4.43 23.08
CA PRO A 154 4.51 3.86 24.22
C PRO A 154 5.39 3.78 25.48
N LYS A 155 4.84 4.22 26.61
CA LYS A 155 5.48 4.13 27.93
C LYS A 155 5.22 2.80 28.63
N GLU A 156 4.24 2.05 28.15
CA GLU A 156 3.84 0.75 28.67
C GLU A 156 4.00 -0.34 27.60
N TYR A 157 3.94 -1.60 28.03
CA TYR A 157 3.90 -2.73 27.13
C TYR A 157 2.62 -2.71 26.32
N ILE A 158 2.72 -2.96 25.01
CA ILE A 158 1.57 -3.05 24.12
C ILE A 158 1.64 -4.36 23.36
N ASP A 159 0.51 -5.06 23.30
CA ASP A 159 0.33 -6.18 22.39
C ASP A 159 -0.08 -5.65 21.01
N ARG A 160 0.66 -6.05 19.98
CA ARG A 160 0.32 -5.75 18.58
C ARG A 160 0.11 -7.03 17.76
N ILE A 161 -0.63 -6.89 16.68
CA ILE A 161 -0.86 -7.98 15.72
C ILE A 161 0.27 -7.95 14.69
N ILE A 162 0.83 -9.12 14.40
CA ILE A 162 1.75 -9.35 13.29
C ILE A 162 1.16 -10.40 12.35
N ALA A 163 1.53 -10.33 11.07
CA ALA A 163 1.23 -11.35 10.09
C ALA A 163 2.19 -12.53 10.26
N HIS A 164 1.64 -13.72 10.50
CA HIS A 164 2.40 -14.96 10.58
C HIS A 164 1.99 -15.89 9.44
N LYS A 165 2.96 -16.31 8.62
CA LYS A 165 2.69 -17.15 7.44
C LYS A 165 2.58 -18.61 7.83
N ILE A 166 1.45 -19.26 7.51
CA ILE A 166 1.22 -20.70 7.67
C ILE A 166 0.60 -21.22 6.36
N ASN A 167 1.19 -22.26 5.77
CA ASN A 167 0.68 -22.93 4.56
C ASN A 167 0.33 -21.97 3.41
N GLY A 168 1.11 -20.91 3.22
CA GLY A 168 0.89 -19.91 2.16
C GLY A 168 -0.11 -18.79 2.50
N SER A 169 -0.83 -18.88 3.62
CA SER A 169 -1.75 -17.85 4.11
C SER A 169 -1.18 -17.10 5.32
N TYR A 170 -1.65 -15.88 5.57
CA TYR A 170 -1.29 -15.11 6.76
C TYR A 170 -2.37 -15.21 7.83
N ILE A 171 -1.96 -15.50 9.06
CA ILE A 171 -2.81 -15.46 10.25
C ILE A 171 -2.33 -14.38 11.21
N PRO A 172 -3.24 -13.75 11.97
CA PRO A 172 -2.85 -12.77 12.97
C PRO A 172 -2.23 -13.45 14.18
N LYS A 173 -1.04 -13.01 14.59
CA LYS A 173 -0.37 -13.43 15.83
C LYS A 173 -0.15 -12.22 16.72
N LYS A 174 -0.43 -12.34 18.02
CA LYS A 174 -0.12 -11.29 19.01
C LYS A 174 1.34 -11.35 19.42
N VAL A 175 1.99 -10.20 19.50
CA VAL A 175 3.36 -10.02 20.02
C VAL A 175 3.38 -8.81 20.93
N THR A 176 3.98 -8.96 22.11
CA THR A 176 4.18 -7.87 23.06
C THR A 176 5.42 -7.07 22.70
N VAL A 177 5.26 -5.77 22.57
CA VAL A 177 6.34 -4.80 22.32
C VAL A 177 6.74 -4.14 23.63
N LYS A 178 8.05 -4.01 23.84
CA LYS A 178 8.60 -3.36 25.04
C LYS A 178 8.50 -1.84 24.90
N PRO A 179 8.19 -1.10 25.98
CA PRO A 179 8.20 0.35 25.94
C PRO A 179 9.60 0.88 25.64
N VAL A 180 9.66 2.02 24.97
CA VAL A 180 10.91 2.76 24.79
C VAL A 180 11.16 3.54 26.08
N LYS A 181 12.30 3.33 26.74
CA LYS A 181 12.73 4.25 27.80
C LYS A 181 12.86 5.63 27.17
N SER A 182 12.00 6.56 27.57
CA SER A 182 12.11 7.96 27.18
C SER A 182 13.52 8.43 27.49
N LEU A 183 14.26 8.87 26.46
CA LEU A 183 15.38 9.78 26.65
C LEU A 183 14.76 11.04 27.25
N ILE A 184 14.80 11.15 28.57
CA ILE A 184 14.42 12.38 29.26
C ILE A 184 15.45 13.40 28.80
N PHE A 185 15.08 14.26 27.85
CA PHE A 185 15.79 15.51 27.65
C PHE A 185 15.53 16.35 28.89
N VAL A 186 16.37 16.19 29.91
CA VAL A 186 16.57 17.22 30.93
C VAL A 186 17.26 18.34 30.18
N LYS A 187 16.49 19.31 29.66
CA LYS A 187 17.03 20.62 29.33
C LYS A 187 17.38 21.28 30.66
N GLU A 188 18.68 21.41 30.94
CA GLU A 188 19.20 22.40 31.88
C GLU A 188 18.99 23.82 31.34
#